data_AF-A0A8H9KGD5-F1
#
_entry.id   AF-A0A8H9KGD5-F1
#
_cell.length_a   1.000
_cell.length_b   1.000
_cell.length_c   1.000
_cell.angle_alpha   90.00
_cell.angle_beta   90.00
_cell.angle_gamma   90.00
#
_symmetry.space_group_name_H-M   'P 1'
#
loop_
_entity.id
_entity.type
_entity.pdbx_description
1 polymer ?
#
loop_
_entity_poly.entity_id
_entity_poly.type
_entity_poly.pdbx_seq_one_letter_code
_entity_poly.pdbx_strand_id
1 'polypeptide(L)'
;MKLTDEELDERFVTEISMIIERETAKEDFESSKTYSYLCSDDPFIEEGPEYFLDLYRNELKYGKMISSDTLYFKQKYPEKHQEAGIK
;
A
#
# COMPACT_ATOMS: atom_id res chain seq x y z
N MET A 1 -15.94 -31.73 21.74
CA MET A 1 -17.17 -30.93 21.62
C MET A 1 -17.43 -30.76 20.13
N LYS A 2 -18.63 -31.09 19.64
CA LYS A 2 -18.98 -30.84 18.22
C LYS A 2 -19.64 -29.46 18.16
N LEU A 3 -19.28 -28.66 17.15
CA LEU A 3 -19.94 -27.39 16.87
C LEU A 3 -21.40 -27.65 16.51
N THR A 4 -22.28 -26.75 16.92
CA THR A 4 -23.67 -26.74 16.44
C THR A 4 -23.72 -26.23 15.00
N ASP A 5 -24.82 -26.48 14.30
CA ASP A 5 -25.00 -26.01 12.93
C ASP A 5 -24.96 -24.46 12.86
N GLU A 6 -25.45 -23.77 13.90
CA GLU A 6 -25.41 -22.30 14.03
C GLU A 6 -23.97 -21.77 14.19
N GLU A 7 -23.15 -22.40 15.03
CA GLU A 7 -21.73 -22.04 15.18
C GLU A 7 -20.92 -22.33 13.91
N LEU A 8 -21.35 -23.30 13.11
CA LEU A 8 -20.73 -23.62 11.82
C LEU A 8 -21.05 -22.52 10.80
N ASP A 9 -22.32 -22.12 10.70
CA ASP A 9 -22.79 -21.07 9.79
C ASP A 9 -22.14 -19.71 10.09
N GLU A 10 -22.01 -19.33 11.36
CA GLU A 10 -21.30 -18.10 11.75
C GLU A 10 -19.83 -18.11 11.32
N ARG A 11 -19.15 -19.24 11.47
CA ARG A 11 -17.76 -19.40 11.02
C ARG A 11 -17.65 -19.30 9.51
N PHE A 12 -18.58 -19.92 8.77
CA PHE A 12 -18.61 -19.82 7.31
C PHE A 12 -18.84 -18.39 6.84
N VAL A 13 -19.79 -17.66 7.43
CA VAL A 13 -20.03 -16.25 7.11
C VAL A 13 -18.77 -15.41 7.37
N THR A 14 -18.12 -15.60 8.52
CA THR A 14 -16.89 -14.89 8.87
C THR A 14 -15.78 -15.17 7.84
N GLU A 15 -15.59 -16.44 7.46
CA GLU A 15 -14.57 -16.83 6.49
C GLU A 15 -14.83 -16.22 5.11
N ILE A 16 -16.09 -16.23 4.65
CA ILE A 16 -16.50 -15.60 3.40
C ILE A 16 -16.25 -14.09 3.44
N SER A 17 -16.60 -13.41 4.53
CA SER A 17 -16.32 -11.97 4.71
C SER A 17 -14.83 -11.67 4.62
N MET A 18 -13.97 -12.46 5.26
CA MET A 18 -12.52 -12.28 5.18
C MET A 18 -11.97 -12.49 3.76
N ILE A 19 -12.53 -13.42 2.99
CA ILE A 19 -12.15 -13.64 1.59
C ILE A 19 -12.51 -12.41 0.76
N ILE A 20 -13.74 -11.90 0.91
CA ILE A 20 -14.20 -10.71 0.19
C ILE A 20 -13.31 -9.51 0.52
N GLU A 21 -13.01 -9.26 1.81
CA GLU A 21 -12.14 -8.16 2.22
C GLU A 21 -10.74 -8.25 1.61
N ARG A 22 -10.18 -9.46 1.50
CA ARG A 22 -8.87 -9.67 0.87
C ARG A 22 -8.89 -9.40 -0.64
N GLU A 23 -9.91 -9.87 -1.35
CA GLU A 23 -10.04 -9.62 -2.78
C GLU A 23 -10.25 -8.13 -3.06
N THR A 24 -11.09 -7.45 -2.28
CA THR A 24 -11.26 -5.99 -2.41
C THR A 24 -9.95 -5.26 -2.14
N ALA A 25 -9.22 -5.61 -1.07
CA ALA A 25 -7.93 -4.97 -0.76
C ALA A 25 -6.88 -5.20 -1.85
N LYS A 26 -6.94 -6.35 -2.53
CA LYS A 26 -6.09 -6.66 -3.67
C LYS A 26 -6.46 -5.80 -4.89
N GLU A 27 -7.74 -5.71 -5.24
CA GLU A 27 -8.22 -4.87 -6.34
C GLU A 27 -7.87 -3.39 -6.11
N ASP A 28 -8.04 -2.89 -4.88
CA ASP A 28 -7.65 -1.54 -4.49
C ASP A 28 -6.15 -1.31 -4.70
N PHE A 29 -5.31 -2.27 -4.29
CA PHE A 29 -3.86 -2.18 -4.48
C PHE A 29 -3.47 -2.25 -5.96
N GLU A 30 -4.00 -3.19 -6.73
CA GLU A 30 -3.71 -3.34 -8.17
C GLU A 30 -4.13 -2.11 -8.98
N SER A 31 -5.13 -1.36 -8.52
CA SER A 31 -5.56 -0.08 -9.13
C SER A 31 -4.68 1.12 -8.75
N SER A 32 -3.76 0.97 -7.80
CA SER A 32 -2.94 2.06 -7.27
C SER A 32 -1.79 2.47 -8.21
N LYS A 33 -1.30 3.71 -8.04
CA LYS A 33 -0.10 4.16 -8.75
C LYS A 33 1.14 3.42 -8.27
N THR A 34 1.18 3.05 -7.00
CA THR A 34 2.26 2.24 -6.41
C THR A 34 2.40 0.89 -7.11
N TYR A 35 1.29 0.20 -7.38
CA TYR A 35 1.33 -1.05 -8.15
C TYR A 35 1.77 -0.82 -9.60
N SER A 36 1.27 0.23 -10.24
CA SER A 36 1.73 0.61 -11.60
C SER A 36 3.25 0.86 -11.65
N TYR A 37 3.83 1.44 -10.60
CA TYR A 37 5.28 1.64 -10.50
C TYR A 37 6.03 0.33 -10.25
N LEU A 38 5.52 -0.53 -9.35
CA LEU A 38 6.09 -1.86 -9.10
C LEU A 38 6.13 -2.73 -10.37
N CYS A 39 5.11 -2.65 -11.21
CA CYS A 39 5.02 -3.39 -12.47
C CYS A 39 5.74 -2.71 -13.64
N SER A 40 6.44 -1.60 -13.41
CA SER A 40 7.19 -0.94 -14.48
C SER A 40 8.40 -1.78 -14.89
N ASP A 41 8.77 -1.72 -16.18
CA ASP A 41 9.99 -2.37 -16.71
C ASP A 41 11.28 -1.65 -16.26
N ASP A 42 11.26 -0.95 -15.13
CA ASP A 42 12.41 -0.21 -14.62
C ASP A 42 13.43 -1.20 -14.03
N PRO A 43 14.59 -1.39 -14.69
CA PRO A 43 15.60 -2.35 -14.24
C PRO A 43 16.32 -1.89 -12.96
N PHE A 44 16.05 -0.67 -12.48
CA PHE A 44 16.67 -0.09 -11.28
C PHE A 44 15.79 -0.20 -10.03
N ILE A 45 14.64 -0.88 -10.11
CA ILE A 45 13.86 -1.24 -8.93
C ILE A 45 14.61 -2.34 -8.16
N GLU A 46 15.44 -1.92 -7.20
CA GLU A 46 16.14 -2.82 -6.27
C GLU A 46 15.42 -2.91 -4.90
N GLU A 47 14.32 -2.18 -4.73
CA GLU A 47 13.63 -2.00 -3.46
C GLU A 47 12.76 -3.22 -3.08
N GLY A 48 12.72 -3.52 -1.78
CA GLY A 48 11.93 -4.62 -1.22
C GLY A 48 10.43 -4.30 -1.08
N PRO A 49 9.59 -5.29 -0.74
CA PRO A 49 8.15 -5.11 -0.57
C PRO A 49 7.79 -4.08 0.50
N GLU A 50 8.64 -3.87 1.51
CA GLU A 50 8.45 -2.87 2.57
C GLU A 50 8.42 -1.44 2.02
N TYR A 51 9.24 -1.15 1.01
CA TYR A 51 9.28 0.14 0.35
C TYR A 51 7.97 0.42 -0.38
N PHE A 52 7.47 -0.54 -1.14
CA PHE A 52 6.19 -0.40 -1.84
C PHE A 52 4.99 -0.30 -0.88
N LEU A 53 5.03 -1.00 0.26
CA LEU A 53 4.02 -0.84 1.28
C LEU A 53 4.00 0.59 1.86
N ASP A 54 5.18 1.16 2.11
CA ASP A 54 5.31 2.55 2.56
C ASP A 54 4.79 3.54 1.52
N LEU A 55 5.17 3.36 0.24
CA LEU A 55 4.65 4.15 -0.87
C LEU A 55 3.13 4.08 -0.97
N TYR A 56 2.54 2.89 -0.90
CA TYR A 56 1.10 2.70 -1.01
C TYR A 56 0.35 3.37 0.14
N ARG A 57 0.84 3.21 1.39
CA ARG A 57 0.25 3.88 2.56
C ARG A 57 0.30 5.40 2.44
N ASN A 58 1.41 5.94 1.93
CA ASN A 58 1.54 7.38 1.71
C ASN A 58 0.73 7.87 0.51
N GLU A 59 0.56 7.05 -0.52
CA GLU A 59 -0.36 7.32 -1.63
C GLU A 59 -1.79 7.49 -1.12
N LEU A 60 -2.28 6.56 -0.30
CA LEU A 60 -3.61 6.65 0.30
C LEU A 60 -3.75 7.88 1.21
N LYS A 61 -2.71 8.19 2.00
CA LYS A 61 -2.76 9.27 2.99
C LYS A 61 -2.62 10.67 2.39
N TYR A 62 -1.77 10.82 1.38
CA TYR A 62 -1.36 12.13 0.84
C TYR A 62 -1.69 12.31 -0.65
N GLY A 63 -2.25 11.30 -1.31
CA GLY A 63 -2.50 11.29 -2.75
C GLY A 63 -1.24 11.23 -3.61
N LYS A 64 -0.08 10.92 -3.00
CA LYS A 64 1.24 10.96 -3.65
C LYS A 64 2.03 9.70 -3.32
N MET A 65 2.61 9.09 -4.35
CA MET A 65 3.59 8.01 -4.21
C MET A 65 4.91 8.61 -3.74
N ILE A 66 5.08 8.73 -2.43
CA ILE A 66 6.25 9.31 -1.78
C ILE A 66 6.65 8.46 -0.58
N SER A 67 7.95 8.21 -0.40
CA SER A 67 8.42 7.45 0.75
C SER A 67 8.43 8.31 2.02
N SER A 68 8.30 7.65 3.17
CA SER A 68 8.39 8.26 4.49
C SER A 68 9.76 8.90 4.72
N ASP A 69 10.84 8.31 4.20
CA ASP A 69 12.17 8.92 4.22
C ASP A 69 12.18 10.24 3.46
N THR A 70 11.63 10.27 2.25
CA THR A 70 11.54 11.50 1.44
C THR A 70 10.73 12.57 2.17
N LEU A 71 9.62 12.19 2.82
CA LEU A 71 8.83 13.11 3.64
C LEU A 71 9.65 13.68 4.81
N TYR A 72 10.39 12.81 5.52
CA TYR A 72 11.25 13.20 6.62
C TYR A 72 12.33 14.20 6.16
N PHE A 73 13.03 13.92 5.06
CA PHE A 73 14.05 14.82 4.53
C PHE A 73 13.47 16.16 4.11
N LYS A 74 12.29 16.17 3.46
CA LYS A 74 11.58 17.40 3.09
C LYS A 74 11.22 18.25 4.30
N GLN A 75 10.80 17.62 5.39
CA GLN A 75 10.45 18.34 6.62
C GLN A 75 11.69 18.85 7.36
N LYS A 76 12.76 18.05 7.39
CA LYS A 76 13.97 18.36 8.17
C LYS A 76 14.91 19.33 7.47
N TYR A 77 14.94 19.35 6.14
CA TYR A 77 15.85 20.17 5.35
C TYR A 77 15.10 20.93 4.23
N PRO A 78 14.18 21.84 4.56
CA PRO A 78 13.32 22.51 3.57
C PRO A 78 14.11 23.33 2.52
N GLU A 79 15.23 23.93 2.91
CA GLU A 79 16.05 24.79 2.02
C GLU A 79 16.75 23.99 0.91
N LYS A 80 17.16 22.75 1.18
CA LYS A 80 17.82 21.88 0.17
C LYS A 80 16.88 21.35 -0.90
N HIS A 81 15.57 21.42 -0.67
CA HIS A 81 14.56 20.96 -1.64
C HIS A 81 14.03 22.07 -2.56
N GLN A 82 14.27 23.35 -2.24
CA GLN A 82 13.96 24.45 -3.16
C GLN A 82 14.99 24.60 -4.28
N GLU A 83 16.26 24.29 -4.03
CA GLU A 83 17.33 24.41 -5.03
C GLU A 83 17.30 23.33 -6.13
N ALA A 84 16.56 22.22 -5.92
CA ALA A 84 16.32 21.20 -6.93
C ALA A 84 15.09 21.51 -7.83
N GLY A 85 14.51 22.71 -7.70
CA GLY A 85 13.52 23.23 -8.65
C GLY A 85 14.14 23.37 -10.04
N ILE A 86 14.04 22.33 -10.86
CA ILE A 86 14.06 22.48 -12.31
C ILE A 86 12.98 23.51 -12.64
N LYS A 87 13.42 24.58 -13.31
CA LYS A 87 12.63 25.75 -13.72
C LYS A 87 11.23 25.42 -14.24
#